data_AF-A0A7S1N7B0-F1
#
_entry.id   AF-A0A7S1N7B0-F1
#
_cell.length_a   1.000
_cell.length_b   1.000
_cell.length_c   1.000
_cell.angle_alpha   90.00
_cell.angle_beta   90.00
_cell.angle_gamma   90.00
#
_symmetry.space_group_name_H-M   'P 1'
#
loop_
_entity.id
_entity.type
_entity.pdbx_description
1 polymer ?
#
loop_
_entity_poly.entity_id
_entity_poly.type
_entity_poly.pdbx_seq_one_letter_code
_entity_poly.pdbx_strand_id
1 'polypeptide(L)'
;AQRTSQAVRHTMDKFQLVVEPTFLRNGHIQQKYSKMTSDRHTTARYILHIDSDVYMYRWSDECYLRNNLPVIEYNRWESLPEAVRRWRDGSEKMFNITVEYEFSRKNQHVYPRSMYRAVRKTLESIHGLPFRQLFSKLNLVGREFDQQRVPDSILISDFNLLGAWAYYFGQGKFATFVNLADAAATQLPFCILQCNSRFTPLACCQAWYQEQEEAWVQGDHSKLKRPIFFSKHCTLYPKDHACGCDKLIVGPNTRARLLKLAQKVLEPQYWRSGCKTSHGTSGWQCGPEGYCYGSGPD
;
A
#
# COMPACT_ATOMS: atom_id res chain seq x y z
N ALA A 1 31.41 9.49 7.38
CA ALA A 1 30.91 8.10 7.51
C ALA A 1 29.38 8.13 7.57
N GLN A 2 28.68 7.55 6.60
CA GLN A 2 27.22 7.41 6.68
C GLN A 2 26.91 6.40 7.79
N ARG A 3 26.27 6.85 8.89
CA ARG A 3 25.68 5.93 9.86
C ARG A 3 24.65 5.08 9.12
N THR A 4 24.97 3.81 8.89
CA THR A 4 24.01 2.82 8.43
C THR A 4 23.02 2.59 9.57
N SER A 5 21.91 3.33 9.55
CA SER A 5 20.80 3.01 10.43
C SER A 5 20.34 1.59 10.12
N GLN A 6 20.42 0.72 11.12
CA GLN A 6 19.92 -0.66 11.02
C GLN A 6 18.44 -0.66 11.39
N ALA A 7 17.67 -1.58 10.81
CA ALA A 7 16.27 -1.77 11.19
C ALA A 7 16.19 -2.26 12.65
N VAL A 8 15.27 -1.72 13.42
CA VAL A 8 15.02 -2.14 14.80
C VAL A 8 13.98 -3.24 14.80
N ARG A 9 14.23 -4.34 15.52
CA ARG A 9 13.33 -5.49 15.62
C ARG A 9 12.82 -5.62 17.04
N HIS A 10 11.51 -5.71 17.20
CA HIS A 10 10.86 -6.05 18.46
C HIS A 10 10.08 -7.35 18.28
N THR A 11 10.39 -8.34 19.10
CA THR A 11 9.66 -9.63 19.12
C THR A 11 8.60 -9.56 20.21
N MET A 12 7.36 -9.81 19.83
CA MET A 12 6.22 -10.07 20.71
C MET A 12 5.84 -11.55 20.57
N ASP A 13 5.07 -12.12 21.50
CA ASP A 13 4.78 -13.56 21.57
C ASP A 13 4.39 -14.21 20.23
N LYS A 14 3.68 -13.47 19.36
CA LYS A 14 3.21 -13.96 18.04
C LYS A 14 3.62 -13.07 16.86
N PHE A 15 4.29 -11.95 17.10
CA PHE A 15 4.54 -10.94 16.07
C PHE A 15 5.96 -10.43 16.12
N GLN A 16 6.50 -10.11 14.94
CA GLN A 16 7.73 -9.36 14.82
C GLN A 16 7.42 -7.99 14.24
N LEU A 17 7.69 -6.94 15.03
CA LEU A 17 7.68 -5.56 14.54
C LEU A 17 9.06 -5.23 14.01
N VAL A 18 9.12 -4.79 12.76
CA VAL A 18 10.34 -4.27 12.14
C VAL A 18 10.13 -2.81 11.79
N VAL A 19 10.93 -1.93 12.37
CA VAL A 19 10.95 -0.50 12.05
C VAL A 19 12.12 -0.24 11.11
N GLU A 20 11.81 0.02 9.84
CA GLU A 20 12.82 0.39 8.87
C GLU A 20 13.24 1.86 9.05
N PRO A 21 14.55 2.16 8.88
CA PRO A 21 14.99 3.54 8.90
C PRO A 21 14.49 4.29 7.67
N THR A 22 13.96 5.49 7.90
CA THR A 22 13.63 6.42 6.82
C THR A 22 14.90 7.06 6.27
N PHE A 23 15.13 6.91 4.97
CA PHE A 23 16.24 7.58 4.27
C PHE A 23 15.80 8.33 3.02
N LEU A 24 14.54 8.16 2.61
CA LEU A 24 13.95 8.89 1.49
C LEU A 24 13.11 10.03 2.04
N ARG A 25 13.27 11.22 1.45
CA ARG A 25 12.52 12.43 1.88
C ARG A 25 11.01 12.28 1.64
N ASN A 26 10.62 11.56 0.57
CA ASN A 26 9.23 11.29 0.27
C ASN A 26 8.76 10.01 0.98
N GLY A 27 7.90 10.15 1.98
CA GLY A 27 7.33 9.04 2.74
C GLY A 27 6.55 8.02 1.89
N HIS A 28 5.90 8.45 0.80
CA HIS A 28 5.20 7.54 -0.12
C HIS A 28 6.19 6.67 -0.90
N ILE A 29 7.33 7.23 -1.28
CA ILE A 29 8.40 6.48 -1.93
C ILE A 29 9.12 5.56 -0.93
N GLN A 30 9.32 6.01 0.32
CA GLN A 30 9.82 5.15 1.40
C GLN A 30 8.91 3.94 1.60
N GLN A 31 7.59 4.13 1.64
CA GLN A 31 6.62 3.04 1.76
C GLN A 31 6.76 2.01 0.62
N LYS A 32 6.90 2.47 -0.62
CA LYS A 32 7.10 1.58 -1.79
C LYS A 32 8.40 0.82 -1.72
N TYR A 33 9.49 1.48 -1.33
CA TYR A 33 10.77 0.83 -1.08
C TYR A 33 10.61 -0.27 -0.02
N SER A 34 10.01 0.05 1.12
CA SER A 34 9.76 -0.87 2.22
C SER A 34 9.00 -2.12 1.80
N LYS A 35 7.92 -1.97 1.02
CA LYS A 35 7.17 -3.10 0.46
C LYS A 35 8.02 -3.96 -0.47
N MET A 36 8.81 -3.33 -1.35
CA MET A 36 9.71 -4.01 -2.29
C MET A 36 10.97 -4.61 -1.64
N THR A 37 11.22 -4.35 -0.36
CA THR A 37 12.29 -4.97 0.45
C THR A 37 11.77 -5.83 1.60
N SER A 38 10.47 -6.11 1.64
CA SER A 38 9.80 -6.88 2.71
C SER A 38 10.36 -8.29 2.91
N ASP A 39 10.93 -8.91 1.87
CA ASP A 39 11.60 -10.20 1.94
C ASP A 39 12.79 -10.26 2.91
N ARG A 40 13.37 -9.10 3.24
CA ARG A 40 14.49 -9.00 4.19
C ARG A 40 14.06 -9.14 5.65
N HIS A 41 12.75 -9.08 5.90
CA HIS A 41 12.18 -8.98 7.25
C HIS A 41 11.43 -10.24 7.68
N THR A 42 11.38 -11.27 6.83
CA THR A 42 10.64 -12.50 7.10
C THR A 42 11.30 -13.73 6.49
N THR A 43 11.12 -14.87 7.13
CA THR A 43 11.50 -16.20 6.63
C THR A 43 10.31 -16.97 6.05
N ALA A 44 9.14 -16.33 5.91
CA ALA A 44 7.97 -16.92 5.28
C ALA A 44 8.21 -17.25 3.80
N ARG A 45 7.50 -18.27 3.27
CA ARG A 45 7.55 -18.66 1.85
C ARG A 45 6.89 -17.61 0.96
N TYR A 46 5.79 -17.04 1.42
CA TYR A 46 5.00 -16.01 0.75
C TYR A 46 4.94 -14.76 1.62
N ILE A 47 4.73 -13.61 0.96
CA ILE A 47 4.51 -12.33 1.61
C ILE A 47 3.16 -11.80 1.13
N LEU A 48 2.22 -11.63 2.05
CA LEU A 48 0.95 -10.94 1.83
C LEU A 48 1.13 -9.47 2.21
N HIS A 49 0.84 -8.57 1.27
CA HIS A 49 0.77 -7.14 1.52
C HIS A 49 -0.67 -6.74 1.84
N ILE A 50 -0.83 -6.08 2.98
CA ILE A 50 -2.09 -5.53 3.46
C ILE A 50 -1.83 -4.05 3.76
N ASP A 51 -2.49 -3.16 3.03
CA ASP A 51 -2.38 -1.72 3.30
C ASP A 51 -3.10 -1.35 4.61
N SER A 52 -2.64 -0.30 5.28
CA SER A 52 -3.14 0.05 6.62
C SER A 52 -4.60 0.54 6.65
N ASP A 53 -5.17 0.85 5.49
CA ASP A 53 -6.51 1.40 5.31
C ASP A 53 -7.51 0.36 4.79
N VAL A 54 -7.21 -0.93 4.96
CA VAL A 54 -8.11 -2.03 4.60
C VAL A 54 -8.67 -2.75 5.83
N TYR A 55 -9.74 -3.49 5.62
CA TYR A 55 -10.40 -4.34 6.59
C TYR A 55 -10.27 -5.80 6.14
N MET A 56 -9.49 -6.57 6.89
CA MET A 56 -9.42 -8.02 6.71
C MET A 56 -10.53 -8.65 7.55
N TYR A 57 -11.58 -9.08 6.88
CA TYR A 57 -12.75 -9.68 7.55
C TYR A 57 -12.64 -11.21 7.66
N ARG A 58 -11.76 -11.82 6.85
CA ARG A 58 -11.49 -13.27 6.88
C ARG A 58 -10.04 -13.58 6.53
N TRP A 59 -9.53 -14.69 7.07
CA TRP A 59 -8.32 -15.36 6.58
C TRP A 59 -8.71 -16.67 5.87
N SER A 60 -8.32 -16.82 4.60
CA SER A 60 -8.44 -18.08 3.86
C SER A 60 -7.38 -18.15 2.77
N ASP A 61 -6.66 -19.27 2.68
CA ASP A 61 -5.66 -19.50 1.63
C ASP A 61 -6.31 -19.44 0.23
N GLU A 62 -7.57 -19.80 0.09
CA GLU A 62 -8.32 -19.77 -1.17
C GLU A 62 -8.48 -18.36 -1.76
N CYS A 63 -8.38 -17.32 -0.92
CA CYS A 63 -8.42 -15.93 -1.37
C CYS A 63 -7.14 -15.52 -2.09
N TYR A 64 -6.04 -16.24 -1.88
CA TYR A 64 -4.70 -15.80 -2.29
C TYR A 64 -3.96 -16.83 -3.14
N LEU A 65 -4.24 -18.11 -2.92
CA LEU A 65 -3.50 -19.25 -3.45
C LEU A 65 -4.43 -20.18 -4.25
N ARG A 66 -3.87 -20.73 -5.32
CA ARG A 66 -4.42 -21.86 -6.07
C ARG A 66 -3.31 -22.88 -6.24
N ASN A 67 -3.57 -24.15 -5.94
CA ASN A 67 -2.55 -25.21 -5.97
C ASN A 67 -1.27 -24.82 -5.20
N ASN A 68 -1.43 -24.21 -4.02
CA ASN A 68 -0.33 -23.72 -3.16
C ASN A 68 0.58 -22.66 -3.80
N LEU A 69 0.18 -22.01 -4.89
CA LEU A 69 0.91 -20.93 -5.56
C LEU A 69 0.06 -19.66 -5.59
N PRO A 70 0.66 -18.45 -5.55
CA PRO A 70 -0.11 -17.21 -5.56
C PRO A 70 -0.81 -16.98 -6.89
N VAL A 71 -1.96 -16.31 -6.82
CA VAL A 71 -2.70 -15.82 -7.98
C VAL A 71 -2.36 -14.35 -8.20
N ILE A 72 -2.05 -13.98 -9.44
CA ILE A 72 -1.88 -12.58 -9.83
C ILE A 72 -3.08 -12.14 -10.65
N GLU A 73 -3.60 -10.98 -10.32
CA GLU A 73 -4.75 -10.41 -10.98
C GLU A 73 -4.32 -9.24 -11.83
N TYR A 74 -5.02 -9.03 -12.95
CA TYR A 74 -4.69 -7.96 -13.87
C TYR A 74 -5.89 -7.44 -14.68
N ASN A 75 -5.73 -6.26 -15.25
CA ASN A 75 -6.60 -5.68 -16.28
C ASN A 75 -5.75 -5.10 -17.40
N ARG A 76 -6.27 -5.04 -18.63
CA ARG A 76 -5.64 -4.24 -19.69
C ARG A 76 -5.75 -2.76 -19.38
N TRP A 77 -4.66 -2.00 -19.54
CA TRP A 77 -4.68 -0.55 -19.29
C TRP A 77 -5.76 0.16 -20.11
N GLU A 78 -5.97 -0.26 -21.35
CA GLU A 78 -6.93 0.36 -22.28
C GLU A 78 -8.37 0.28 -21.76
N SER A 79 -8.68 -0.73 -20.93
CA SER A 79 -10.00 -0.90 -20.30
C SER A 79 -10.21 -0.03 -19.05
N LEU A 80 -9.18 0.67 -18.58
CA LEU A 80 -9.21 1.42 -17.33
C LEU A 80 -9.43 2.92 -17.56
N PRO A 81 -9.99 3.64 -16.58
CA PRO A 81 -10.11 5.10 -16.64
C PRO A 81 -8.76 5.78 -16.83
N GLU A 82 -8.76 6.92 -17.52
CA GLU A 82 -7.54 7.69 -17.83
C GLU A 82 -6.69 8.01 -16.59
N ALA A 83 -7.33 8.39 -15.48
CA ALA A 83 -6.64 8.68 -14.22
C ALA A 83 -5.83 7.49 -13.69
N VAL A 84 -6.22 6.25 -14.02
CA VAL A 84 -5.50 5.03 -13.65
C VAL A 84 -4.41 4.71 -14.66
N ARG A 85 -4.62 4.97 -15.95
CA ARG A 85 -3.63 4.66 -17.01
C ARG A 85 -2.28 5.34 -16.81
N ARG A 86 -2.24 6.50 -16.14
CA ARG A 86 -0.99 7.24 -15.82
C ARG A 86 0.04 6.44 -15.02
N TRP A 87 -0.40 5.39 -14.31
CA TRP A 87 0.50 4.50 -13.55
C TRP A 87 1.27 3.52 -14.45
N ARG A 88 0.86 3.35 -15.72
CA ARG A 88 1.53 2.54 -16.73
C ARG A 88 2.95 3.03 -16.96
N ASP A 89 3.12 4.33 -17.21
CA ASP A 89 4.38 4.96 -17.58
C ASP A 89 5.50 4.67 -16.58
N GLY A 90 5.16 4.63 -15.28
CA GLY A 90 6.13 4.29 -14.25
C GLY A 90 6.62 2.85 -14.35
N SER A 91 5.73 1.91 -14.65
CA SER A 91 6.12 0.51 -14.82
C SER A 91 6.94 0.30 -16.09
N GLU A 92 6.54 0.96 -17.19
CA GLU A 92 7.26 0.91 -18.46
C GLU A 92 8.65 1.53 -18.35
N LYS A 93 8.79 2.72 -17.74
CA LYS A 93 10.11 3.33 -17.48
C LYS A 93 10.99 2.47 -16.58
N MET A 94 10.41 1.85 -15.55
CA MET A 94 11.19 1.06 -14.60
C MET A 94 11.69 -0.25 -15.23
N PHE A 95 10.92 -0.89 -16.10
CA PHE A 95 11.31 -2.15 -16.76
C PHE A 95 11.86 -2.00 -18.18
N ASN A 96 11.82 -0.80 -18.76
CA ASN A 96 12.19 -0.54 -20.15
C ASN A 96 11.51 -1.51 -21.15
N ILE A 97 10.24 -1.80 -20.91
CA ILE A 97 9.37 -2.63 -21.76
C ILE A 97 8.00 -1.99 -21.84
N THR A 98 7.22 -2.39 -22.84
CA THR A 98 5.78 -2.12 -22.86
C THR A 98 5.09 -2.99 -21.80
N VAL A 99 4.24 -2.36 -20.97
CA VAL A 99 3.46 -3.04 -19.93
C VAL A 99 2.00 -2.92 -20.32
N GLU A 100 1.41 -4.02 -20.79
CA GLU A 100 0.03 -4.08 -21.31
C GLU A 100 -1.03 -4.11 -20.20
N TYR A 101 -0.62 -4.44 -18.98
CA TYR A 101 -1.54 -4.75 -17.90
C TYR A 101 -1.28 -3.94 -16.62
N GLU A 102 -2.36 -3.62 -15.92
CA GLU A 102 -2.39 -3.11 -14.55
C GLU A 102 -2.56 -4.27 -13.59
N PHE A 103 -1.80 -4.29 -12.49
CA PHE A 103 -1.72 -5.39 -11.52
C PHE A 103 -2.05 -4.98 -10.07
N SER A 104 -2.57 -3.76 -9.84
CA SER A 104 -2.81 -3.17 -8.52
C SER A 104 -4.30 -2.97 -8.22
N ARG A 105 -5.15 -3.93 -8.65
CA ARG A 105 -6.62 -3.82 -8.60
C ARG A 105 -7.28 -4.20 -7.28
N LYS A 106 -6.68 -5.10 -6.49
CA LYS A 106 -7.20 -5.54 -5.19
C LYS A 106 -6.16 -5.30 -4.11
N ASN A 107 -6.57 -5.11 -2.86
CA ASN A 107 -5.61 -4.91 -1.75
C ASN A 107 -5.11 -6.21 -1.11
N GLN A 108 -5.03 -7.28 -1.90
CA GLN A 108 -4.57 -8.58 -1.43
C GLN A 108 -3.48 -9.10 -2.37
N HIS A 109 -2.27 -8.60 -2.16
CA HIS A 109 -1.15 -8.97 -3.02
C HIS A 109 -0.26 -9.98 -2.31
N VAL A 110 -0.23 -11.22 -2.82
CA VAL A 110 0.65 -12.27 -2.34
C VAL A 110 1.72 -12.59 -3.36
N TYR A 111 2.98 -12.55 -2.92
CA TYR A 111 4.12 -12.88 -3.77
C TYR A 111 5.05 -13.88 -3.10
N PRO A 112 5.74 -14.75 -3.86
CA PRO A 112 6.81 -15.59 -3.34
C PRO A 112 7.95 -14.72 -2.80
N ARG A 113 8.46 -15.02 -1.60
CA ARG A 113 9.60 -14.28 -1.01
C ARG A 113 10.80 -14.22 -1.97
N SER A 114 11.06 -15.32 -2.68
CA SER A 114 12.16 -15.41 -3.65
C SER A 114 12.10 -14.38 -4.79
N MET A 115 10.90 -13.86 -5.09
CA MET A 115 10.67 -12.92 -6.18
C MET A 115 11.31 -11.56 -5.93
N TYR A 116 11.25 -11.05 -4.71
CA TYR A 116 11.67 -9.68 -4.39
C TYR A 116 13.13 -9.41 -4.74
N ARG A 117 14.03 -10.35 -4.44
CA ARG A 117 15.44 -10.26 -4.85
C ARG A 117 15.59 -10.24 -6.36
N ALA A 118 14.80 -11.03 -7.09
CA ALA A 118 14.85 -11.09 -8.54
C ALA A 118 14.36 -9.78 -9.17
N VAL A 119 13.25 -9.22 -8.68
CA VAL A 119 12.73 -7.90 -9.10
C VAL A 119 13.79 -6.82 -8.93
N ARG A 120 14.40 -6.74 -7.74
CA ARG A 120 15.46 -5.76 -7.47
C ARG A 120 16.64 -5.91 -8.42
N LYS A 121 17.11 -7.14 -8.64
CA LYS A 121 18.22 -7.40 -9.57
C LYS A 121 17.88 -7.01 -11.00
N THR A 122 16.66 -7.28 -11.47
CA THR A 122 16.20 -6.87 -12.80
C THR A 122 16.25 -5.34 -12.92
N LEU A 123 15.71 -4.61 -11.95
CA LEU A 123 15.74 -3.15 -11.96
C LEU A 123 17.16 -2.58 -11.84
N GLU A 124 18.02 -3.19 -11.00
CA GLU A 124 19.44 -2.82 -10.91
C GLU A 124 20.15 -2.99 -12.27
N SER A 125 19.88 -4.09 -12.97
CA SER A 125 20.47 -4.39 -14.27
C SER A 125 20.02 -3.43 -15.37
N ILE A 126 18.76 -3.01 -15.37
CA ILE A 126 18.20 -2.12 -16.39
C ILE A 126 18.75 -0.69 -16.23
N HIS A 127 18.88 -0.23 -14.99
CA HIS A 127 19.23 1.17 -14.70
C HIS A 127 20.72 1.37 -14.35
N GLY A 128 21.49 0.29 -14.18
CA GLY A 128 22.91 0.36 -13.82
C GLY A 128 23.18 0.96 -12.43
N LEU A 129 22.17 0.95 -11.55
CA LEU A 129 22.23 1.55 -10.21
C LEU A 129 21.80 0.53 -9.15
N PRO A 130 22.43 0.49 -7.97
CA PRO A 130 21.95 -0.31 -6.85
C PRO A 130 20.50 0.02 -6.50
N PHE A 131 19.69 -0.97 -6.08
CA PHE A 131 18.24 -0.82 -5.95
C PHE A 131 17.84 0.32 -5.00
N ARG A 132 18.57 0.47 -3.89
CA ARG A 132 18.38 1.59 -2.96
C ARG A 132 18.64 2.95 -3.62
N GLN A 133 19.65 3.02 -4.49
CA GLN A 133 19.98 4.25 -5.19
C GLN A 133 18.91 4.62 -6.23
N LEU A 134 18.26 3.66 -6.90
CA LEU A 134 17.14 3.92 -7.81
C LEU A 134 16.09 4.82 -7.16
N PHE A 135 15.69 4.49 -5.94
CA PHE A 135 14.67 5.23 -5.19
C PHE A 135 15.09 6.63 -4.74
N SER A 136 16.40 6.92 -4.72
CA SER A 136 16.95 8.21 -4.31
C SER A 136 17.46 9.07 -5.47
N LYS A 137 17.77 8.44 -6.61
CA LYS A 137 18.39 9.08 -7.78
C LYS A 137 17.41 9.32 -8.91
N LEU A 138 16.40 8.45 -9.05
CA LEU A 138 15.30 8.70 -9.97
C LEU A 138 14.30 9.63 -9.29
N ASN A 139 13.71 10.57 -10.06
CA ASN A 139 12.64 11.45 -9.60
C ASN A 139 11.33 10.67 -9.44
N LEU A 140 11.29 9.70 -8.53
CA LEU A 140 10.11 8.88 -8.30
C LEU A 140 9.09 9.64 -7.44
N VAL A 141 7.81 9.47 -7.78
CA VAL A 141 6.67 9.96 -6.97
C VAL A 141 5.68 8.83 -6.72
N GLY A 142 5.07 8.84 -5.54
CA GLY A 142 4.16 7.79 -5.09
C GLY A 142 2.68 8.19 -5.13
N ARG A 143 2.38 9.44 -5.52
CA ARG A 143 1.03 9.99 -5.63
C ARG A 143 0.95 10.89 -6.85
N GLU A 144 -0.22 10.90 -7.49
CA GLU A 144 -0.50 11.78 -8.63
C GLU A 144 -0.28 13.26 -8.29
N PHE A 145 -0.71 13.70 -7.11
CA PHE A 145 -0.53 15.08 -6.67
C PHE A 145 0.94 15.51 -6.56
N ASP A 146 1.83 14.58 -6.19
CA ASP A 146 3.26 14.86 -6.15
C ASP A 146 3.83 14.97 -7.57
N GLN A 147 3.29 14.20 -8.53
CA GLN A 147 3.70 14.26 -9.94
C GLN A 147 3.43 15.63 -10.57
N GLN A 148 2.30 16.25 -10.22
CA GLN A 148 1.94 17.59 -10.72
C GLN A 148 2.92 18.69 -10.23
N ARG A 149 3.62 18.45 -9.12
CA ARG A 149 4.52 19.42 -8.48
C ARG A 149 5.99 19.22 -8.87
N VAL A 150 6.33 18.03 -9.34
CA VAL A 150 7.70 17.66 -9.70
C VAL A 150 7.71 17.30 -11.18
N PRO A 151 8.06 18.26 -12.06
CA PRO A 151 8.22 18.00 -13.48
C PRO A 151 9.12 16.78 -13.75
N ASP A 152 8.81 16.04 -14.80
CA ASP A 152 9.54 14.85 -15.25
C ASP A 152 9.61 13.69 -14.23
N SER A 153 8.83 13.76 -13.15
CA SER A 153 8.77 12.68 -12.17
C SER A 153 8.05 11.43 -12.69
N ILE A 154 8.46 10.29 -12.15
CA ILE A 154 8.00 8.97 -12.53
C ILE A 154 7.04 8.46 -11.45
N LEU A 155 5.75 8.39 -11.79
CA LEU A 155 4.72 7.89 -10.90
C LEU A 155 4.75 6.36 -10.84
N ILE A 156 5.13 5.78 -9.68
CA ILE A 156 5.31 4.33 -9.54
C ILE A 156 4.31 3.69 -8.57
N SER A 157 3.77 2.53 -8.94
CA SER A 157 3.06 1.64 -8.01
C SER A 157 3.90 0.39 -7.75
N ASP A 158 4.18 0.12 -6.49
CA ASP A 158 4.90 -1.07 -6.03
C ASP A 158 4.22 -2.37 -6.49
N PHE A 159 2.89 -2.45 -6.43
CA PHE A 159 2.15 -3.61 -6.89
C PHE A 159 2.12 -3.74 -8.41
N ASN A 160 2.07 -2.63 -9.16
CA ASN A 160 2.26 -2.69 -10.62
C ASN A 160 3.67 -3.15 -10.98
N LEU A 161 4.70 -2.73 -10.24
CA LEU A 161 6.07 -3.18 -10.48
C LEU A 161 6.25 -4.67 -10.16
N LEU A 162 5.74 -5.13 -9.02
CA LEU A 162 5.81 -6.53 -8.60
C LEU A 162 4.98 -7.44 -9.53
N GLY A 163 3.78 -7.01 -9.91
CA GLY A 163 2.89 -7.73 -10.82
C GLY A 163 3.42 -7.78 -12.25
N ALA A 164 3.94 -6.67 -12.78
CA ALA A 164 4.58 -6.67 -14.10
C ALA A 164 5.78 -7.61 -14.13
N TRP A 165 6.63 -7.59 -13.09
CA TRP A 165 7.74 -8.53 -13.04
C TRP A 165 7.27 -9.99 -13.02
N ALA A 166 6.24 -10.29 -12.20
CA ALA A 166 5.64 -11.61 -12.12
C ALA A 166 5.15 -12.09 -13.50
N TYR A 167 4.47 -11.22 -14.25
CA TYR A 167 3.89 -11.54 -15.55
C TYR A 167 4.95 -11.70 -16.65
N TYR A 168 5.92 -10.79 -16.76
CA TYR A 168 6.87 -10.77 -17.88
C TYR A 168 8.12 -11.63 -17.65
N PHE A 169 8.53 -11.83 -16.40
CA PHE A 169 9.80 -12.52 -16.08
C PHE A 169 9.63 -13.70 -15.11
N GLY A 170 8.44 -13.88 -14.50
CA GLY A 170 8.23 -14.74 -13.34
C GLY A 170 7.18 -15.84 -13.48
N GLN A 171 6.67 -16.13 -14.69
CA GLN A 171 5.45 -16.91 -14.92
C GLN A 171 5.42 -18.28 -14.22
N GLY A 172 6.55 -18.96 -14.05
CA GLY A 172 6.63 -20.26 -13.36
C GLY A 172 6.53 -20.22 -11.82
N LYS A 173 6.29 -19.05 -11.21
CA LYS A 173 6.20 -18.90 -9.75
C LYS A 173 4.77 -18.70 -9.23
N PHE A 174 3.79 -18.68 -10.13
CA PHE A 174 2.40 -18.33 -9.85
C PHE A 174 1.48 -19.44 -10.35
N ALA A 175 0.32 -19.57 -9.72
CA ALA A 175 -0.67 -20.57 -10.12
C ALA A 175 -1.28 -20.21 -11.47
N THR A 176 -1.67 -18.95 -11.61
CA THR A 176 -2.37 -18.41 -12.76
C THR A 176 -2.37 -16.88 -12.72
N PHE A 177 -2.66 -16.28 -13.87
CA PHE A 177 -2.93 -14.87 -14.03
C PHE A 177 -4.40 -14.68 -14.38
N VAL A 178 -5.11 -13.87 -13.61
CA VAL A 178 -6.56 -13.72 -13.65
C VAL A 178 -6.92 -12.35 -14.20
N ASN A 179 -7.55 -12.31 -15.37
CA ASN A 179 -8.06 -11.07 -15.95
C ASN A 179 -9.36 -10.66 -15.26
N LEU A 180 -9.34 -9.57 -14.49
CA LEU A 180 -10.54 -9.11 -13.76
C LEU A 180 -11.60 -8.45 -14.65
N ALA A 181 -11.33 -8.27 -15.96
CA ALA A 181 -12.37 -7.93 -16.92
C ALA A 181 -13.30 -9.11 -17.22
N ASP A 182 -12.86 -10.35 -16.97
CA ASP A 182 -13.69 -11.54 -17.10
C ASP A 182 -14.56 -11.71 -15.85
N ALA A 183 -15.88 -11.76 -16.04
CA ALA A 183 -16.83 -11.91 -14.94
C ALA A 183 -16.62 -13.23 -14.17
N ALA A 184 -16.22 -14.31 -14.84
CA ALA A 184 -15.95 -15.59 -14.19
C ALA A 184 -14.71 -15.51 -13.29
N ALA A 185 -13.70 -14.77 -13.72
CA ALA A 185 -12.48 -14.50 -12.95
C ALA A 185 -12.73 -13.71 -11.65
N THR A 186 -13.82 -12.95 -11.56
CA THR A 186 -14.18 -12.19 -10.34
C THR A 186 -14.80 -13.04 -9.23
N GLN A 187 -15.02 -14.34 -9.45
CA GLN A 187 -15.59 -15.25 -8.45
C GLN A 187 -14.62 -15.67 -7.35
N LEU A 188 -13.36 -15.23 -7.38
CA LEU A 188 -12.44 -15.48 -6.26
C LEU A 188 -12.99 -14.80 -4.98
N PRO A 189 -13.05 -15.53 -3.85
CA PRO A 189 -13.49 -14.92 -2.61
C PRO A 189 -12.56 -13.76 -2.25
N PHE A 190 -13.14 -12.62 -1.93
CA PHE A 190 -12.39 -11.49 -1.38
C PHE A 190 -12.19 -11.76 0.10
N CYS A 191 -10.97 -11.68 0.63
CA CYS A 191 -10.75 -11.76 2.09
C CYS A 191 -10.45 -10.38 2.70
N ILE A 192 -10.17 -9.40 1.85
CA ILE A 192 -9.81 -8.04 2.22
C ILE A 192 -10.75 -7.07 1.52
N LEU A 193 -11.32 -6.16 2.30
CA LEU A 193 -12.19 -5.10 1.84
C LEU A 193 -11.51 -3.75 2.10
N GLN A 194 -11.79 -2.75 1.29
CA GLN A 194 -11.39 -1.38 1.58
C GLN A 194 -12.58 -0.48 1.40
N CYS A 195 -12.87 0.28 2.45
CA CYS A 195 -13.79 1.39 2.41
C CYS A 195 -12.96 2.66 2.61
N ASN A 196 -12.99 3.54 1.62
CA ASN A 196 -12.22 4.76 1.69
C ASN A 196 -12.90 5.74 2.66
N SER A 197 -12.49 5.68 3.93
CA SER A 197 -13.08 6.50 5.00
C SER A 197 -12.86 8.00 4.81
N ARG A 198 -12.05 8.41 3.82
CA ARG A 198 -11.91 9.82 3.43
C ARG A 198 -13.16 10.35 2.72
N PHE A 199 -13.87 9.46 2.00
CA PHE A 199 -15.04 9.81 1.21
C PHE A 199 -16.33 9.20 1.77
N THR A 200 -16.20 8.18 2.62
CA THR A 200 -17.34 7.47 3.22
C THR A 200 -17.27 7.60 4.75
N PRO A 201 -18.37 8.00 5.42
CA PRO A 201 -18.41 8.03 6.88
C PRO A 201 -18.04 6.68 7.50
N LEU A 202 -17.32 6.69 8.62
CA LEU A 202 -16.85 5.46 9.27
C LEU A 202 -17.99 4.49 9.60
N ALA A 203 -19.13 4.99 10.08
CA ALA A 203 -20.30 4.18 10.38
C ALA A 203 -20.83 3.43 9.14
N CYS A 204 -20.75 4.05 7.96
CA CYS A 204 -21.15 3.42 6.71
C CYS A 204 -20.16 2.35 6.25
N CYS A 205 -18.85 2.60 6.42
CA CYS A 205 -17.86 1.55 6.21
C CYS A 205 -18.10 0.35 7.12
N GLN A 206 -18.38 0.59 8.40
CA GLN A 206 -18.65 -0.46 9.39
C GLN A 206 -19.91 -1.26 9.06
N ALA A 207 -21.02 -0.58 8.73
CA ALA A 207 -22.26 -1.24 8.31
C ALA A 207 -22.05 -2.09 7.05
N TRP A 208 -21.32 -1.56 6.06
CA TRP A 208 -21.00 -2.31 4.85
C TRP A 208 -20.13 -3.54 5.16
N TYR A 209 -19.11 -3.42 6.01
CA TYR A 209 -18.29 -4.57 6.42
C TYR A 209 -19.11 -5.64 7.13
N GLN A 210 -20.02 -5.25 8.03
CA GLN A 210 -20.91 -6.17 8.71
C GLN A 210 -21.83 -6.91 7.73
N GLU A 211 -22.39 -6.22 6.74
CA GLU A 211 -23.21 -6.85 5.68
C GLU A 211 -22.41 -7.87 4.86
N GLN A 212 -21.13 -7.59 4.57
CA GLN A 212 -20.27 -8.56 3.87
C GLN A 212 -19.97 -9.80 4.74
N GLU A 213 -19.76 -9.60 6.04
CA GLU A 213 -19.53 -10.69 7.00
C GLU A 213 -20.78 -11.58 7.14
N GLU A 214 -21.96 -10.98 7.28
CA GLU A 214 -23.24 -11.69 7.39
C GLU A 214 -23.57 -12.50 6.13
N ALA A 215 -23.42 -11.91 4.94
CA ALA A 215 -23.61 -12.60 3.66
C ALA A 215 -22.68 -13.84 3.55
N TRP A 216 -21.44 -13.69 4.01
CA TRP A 216 -20.47 -14.77 4.02
C TRP A 216 -20.86 -15.89 4.99
N VAL A 217 -21.22 -15.57 6.24
CA VAL A 217 -21.63 -16.56 7.26
C VAL A 217 -22.84 -17.36 6.80
N GLN A 218 -23.73 -16.74 6.02
CA GLN A 218 -24.91 -17.39 5.44
C GLN A 218 -24.58 -18.27 4.21
N GLY A 219 -23.35 -18.23 3.69
CA GLY A 219 -22.96 -18.91 2.45
C GLY A 219 -23.59 -18.30 1.19
N ASP A 220 -24.18 -17.11 1.30
CA ASP A 220 -24.86 -16.43 0.19
C ASP A 220 -23.90 -15.49 -0.53
N HIS A 221 -23.00 -16.08 -1.32
CA HIS A 221 -22.01 -15.33 -2.08
C HIS A 221 -22.61 -14.37 -3.10
N SER A 222 -23.90 -14.52 -3.46
CA SER A 222 -24.59 -13.59 -4.36
C SER A 222 -24.83 -12.21 -3.74
N LYS A 223 -24.86 -12.13 -2.41
CA LYS A 223 -25.00 -10.88 -1.64
C LYS A 223 -23.68 -10.14 -1.41
N LEU A 224 -22.54 -10.74 -1.75
CA LEU A 224 -21.25 -10.06 -1.60
C LEU A 224 -21.19 -8.89 -2.59
N LYS A 225 -21.08 -7.68 -2.04
CA LYS A 225 -21.03 -6.45 -2.81
C LYS A 225 -19.58 -6.18 -3.20
N ARG A 226 -19.37 -5.77 -4.46
CA ARG A 226 -18.04 -5.36 -4.91
C ARG A 226 -17.54 -4.21 -4.02
N PRO A 227 -16.23 -4.15 -3.72
CA PRO A 227 -15.70 -3.07 -2.92
C PRO A 227 -15.97 -1.72 -3.60
N ILE A 228 -16.24 -0.70 -2.77
CA ILE A 228 -16.58 0.65 -3.23
C ILE A 228 -15.28 1.34 -3.69
N PHE A 229 -14.86 1.01 -4.90
CA PHE A 229 -13.71 1.62 -5.54
C PHE A 229 -14.17 2.59 -6.61
N PHE A 230 -13.79 3.85 -6.45
CA PHE A 230 -13.78 4.84 -7.52
C PHE A 230 -15.13 5.21 -8.16
N SER A 231 -16.27 4.93 -7.55
CA SER A 231 -17.47 5.61 -7.99
C SER A 231 -17.49 7.02 -7.37
N LYS A 232 -17.16 8.04 -8.19
CA LYS A 232 -17.57 9.44 -7.92
C LYS A 232 -19.08 9.56 -7.69
N HIS A 233 -19.81 8.50 -7.99
CA HIS A 233 -21.23 8.37 -7.80
C HIS A 233 -21.47 7.28 -6.78
N CYS A 234 -21.82 7.71 -5.58
CA CYS A 234 -22.39 6.91 -4.51
C CYS A 234 -23.82 6.44 -4.92
N THR A 235 -24.01 6.03 -6.18
CA THR A 235 -25.30 5.70 -6.81
C THR A 235 -25.65 4.21 -6.71
N LEU A 236 -24.74 3.40 -6.15
CA LEU A 236 -24.96 1.96 -6.00
C LEU A 236 -25.68 1.57 -4.70
N TYR A 237 -26.04 2.53 -3.85
CA TYR A 237 -26.93 2.27 -2.72
C TYR A 237 -28.36 2.73 -3.07
N PRO A 238 -29.37 1.86 -2.91
CA PRO A 238 -30.76 2.28 -2.83
C PRO A 238 -30.89 3.44 -1.84
N LYS A 239 -31.74 4.43 -2.16
CA LYS A 239 -32.01 5.61 -1.32
C LYS A 239 -32.49 5.26 0.09
N ASP A 240 -32.82 4.00 0.32
CA ASP A 240 -33.53 3.52 1.50
C ASP A 240 -32.57 3.04 2.61
N HIS A 241 -31.26 3.04 2.36
CA HIS A 241 -30.27 2.75 3.41
C HIS A 241 -29.90 4.01 4.21
N ALA A 242 -29.71 3.84 5.52
CA ALA A 242 -29.31 4.89 6.47
C ALA A 242 -28.01 5.65 6.12
N CYS A 243 -27.28 5.18 5.11
CA CYS A 243 -26.06 5.77 4.55
C CYS A 243 -26.30 6.52 3.22
N GLY A 244 -27.48 7.13 3.06
CA GLY A 244 -27.82 7.97 1.92
C GLY A 244 -26.74 9.01 1.62
N CYS A 245 -26.31 9.06 0.37
CA CYS A 245 -25.15 9.83 -0.10
C CYS A 245 -25.39 11.35 -0.16
N ASP A 246 -26.53 11.84 0.33
CA ASP A 246 -26.94 13.25 0.29
C ASP A 246 -26.20 14.12 1.34
N LYS A 247 -25.37 13.52 2.20
CA LYS A 247 -24.57 14.24 3.21
C LYS A 247 -23.10 13.82 3.16
N LEU A 248 -22.41 14.20 2.08
CA LEU A 248 -20.95 14.08 2.01
C LEU A 248 -20.30 15.11 2.95
N ILE A 249 -20.22 14.78 4.23
CA ILE A 249 -19.52 15.58 5.23
C ILE A 249 -18.03 15.26 5.12
N VAL A 250 -17.25 16.20 4.58
CA VAL A 250 -15.78 16.15 4.61
C VAL A 250 -15.31 16.40 6.04
N GLY A 251 -15.18 15.33 6.82
CA GLY A 251 -14.72 15.39 8.21
C GLY A 251 -13.20 15.41 8.32
N PRO A 252 -12.58 16.32 9.10
CA PRO A 252 -11.17 16.23 9.46
C PRO A 252 -10.98 15.15 10.54
N ASN A 253 -9.88 14.38 10.46
CA ASN A 253 -9.26 13.60 11.55
C ASN A 253 -9.43 12.05 11.62
N THR A 254 -9.11 11.33 10.54
CA THR A 254 -8.73 9.90 10.65
C THR A 254 -7.29 9.71 11.20
N ARG A 255 -6.39 10.66 10.96
CA ARG A 255 -4.96 10.62 11.37
C ARG A 255 -4.77 10.56 12.89
N ALA A 256 -5.62 11.24 13.66
CA ALA A 256 -5.48 11.35 15.12
C ALA A 256 -5.77 10.04 15.87
N ARG A 257 -6.60 9.15 15.32
CA ARG A 257 -6.94 7.86 15.96
C ARG A 257 -5.86 6.79 15.77
N LEU A 258 -5.21 6.74 14.60
CA LEU A 258 -4.08 5.84 14.35
C LEU A 258 -2.82 6.27 15.11
N LEU A 259 -2.58 7.59 15.25
CA LEU A 259 -1.51 8.11 16.11
C LEU A 259 -1.71 7.77 17.58
N LYS A 260 -2.95 7.79 18.11
CA LYS A 260 -3.23 7.36 19.48
C LYS A 260 -2.99 5.86 19.71
N LEU A 261 -3.24 5.01 18.70
CA LEU A 261 -2.96 3.57 18.79
C LEU A 261 -1.45 3.29 18.73
N ALA A 262 -0.73 4.00 17.84
CA ALA A 262 0.73 3.92 17.76
C ALA A 262 1.42 4.48 19.02
N GLN A 263 0.91 5.59 19.60
CA GLN A 263 1.41 6.14 20.87
C GLN A 263 1.19 5.18 22.04
N LYS A 264 0.05 4.46 22.09
CA LYS A 264 -0.21 3.45 23.14
C LYS A 264 0.68 2.20 23.03
N VAL A 265 1.16 1.86 21.83
CA VAL A 265 2.02 0.68 21.60
C VAL A 265 3.52 1.03 21.69
N LEU A 266 3.89 2.31 21.50
CA LEU A 266 5.29 2.76 21.43
C LEU A 266 5.79 3.53 22.68
N GLU A 267 4.95 3.75 23.70
CA GLU A 267 5.40 4.19 25.03
C GLU A 267 5.16 3.08 26.05
N PRO A 268 6.22 2.58 26.72
CA PRO A 268 7.13 3.43 27.48
C PRO A 268 8.60 3.04 27.31
N GLN A 269 9.39 3.84 26.58
CA GLN A 269 10.84 3.98 26.83
C GLN A 269 11.56 5.08 26.02
N TYR A 270 11.01 5.56 24.89
CA TYR A 270 11.78 6.45 24.00
C TYR A 270 11.48 7.96 24.11
N TRP A 271 10.41 8.39 24.78
CA TRP A 271 10.05 9.83 24.83
C TRP A 271 10.53 10.60 26.07
N ARG A 272 11.07 9.93 27.10
CA ARG A 272 11.50 10.62 28.34
C ARG A 272 12.99 10.96 28.44
N SER A 273 13.84 10.59 27.48
CA SER A 273 15.30 10.82 27.60
C SER A 273 15.90 11.86 26.64
N GLY A 274 15.10 12.58 25.83
CA GLY A 274 15.64 13.45 24.78
C GLY A 274 15.59 14.97 25.00
N CYS A 275 14.67 15.49 25.81
CA CYS A 275 14.52 16.93 26.02
C CYS A 275 14.58 17.28 27.51
N LYS A 276 15.78 17.23 28.08
CA LYS A 276 16.09 18.07 29.24
C LYS A 276 16.50 19.43 28.68
N THR A 277 15.61 20.42 28.81
CA THR A 277 15.97 21.84 28.67
C THR A 277 16.84 22.22 29.87
N SER A 278 18.14 21.98 29.77
CA SER A 278 19.12 22.70 30.59
C SER A 278 19.56 23.94 29.82
N HIS A 279 19.10 25.10 30.29
CA HIS A 279 19.62 26.46 30.11
C HIS A 279 20.31 26.86 28.79
N GLY A 280 19.77 27.93 28.17
CA GLY A 280 20.55 28.87 27.37
C GLY A 280 20.27 28.86 25.87
N THR A 281 19.45 29.83 25.43
CA THR A 281 19.48 30.48 24.10
C THR A 281 19.75 29.59 22.86
N SER A 282 18.69 29.07 22.24
CA SER A 282 18.55 29.04 20.76
C SER A 282 17.10 28.68 20.39
N GLY A 283 16.51 29.46 19.48
CA GLY A 283 15.10 29.36 19.09
C GLY A 283 14.83 28.14 18.23
N TRP A 284 14.18 27.14 18.81
CA TRP A 284 13.53 26.07 18.06
C TRP A 284 12.02 26.32 18.10
N GLN A 285 11.40 26.46 16.92
CA GLN A 285 9.95 26.46 16.79
C GLN A 285 9.52 25.11 16.21
N CYS A 286 8.59 24.45 16.88
CA CYS A 286 7.98 23.23 16.40
C CYS A 286 6.68 23.59 15.67
N GLY A 287 6.59 23.19 14.40
CA GLY A 287 5.40 23.43 13.58
C GLY A 287 4.26 22.46 13.92
N PRO A 288 3.03 22.74 13.45
CA PRO A 288 1.83 21.93 13.70
C PRO A 288 1.91 20.49 13.15
N GLU A 289 2.95 20.18 12.37
CA GLU A 289 3.24 18.84 11.86
C GLU A 289 4.17 18.01 12.76
N GLY A 290 4.65 18.56 13.88
CA GLY A 290 5.51 17.85 14.84
C GLY A 290 6.99 17.82 14.47
N TYR A 291 7.42 18.58 13.46
CA TYR A 291 8.83 18.78 13.12
C TYR A 291 9.33 20.08 13.75
N CYS A 292 10.49 20.02 14.42
CA CYS A 292 11.18 21.20 14.91
C CYS A 292 12.32 21.52 13.92
N TYR A 293 12.33 22.75 13.41
CA TYR A 293 13.37 23.22 12.51
C TYR A 293 14.31 24.15 13.27
N GLY A 294 15.61 23.91 13.14
CA GLY A 294 16.64 24.79 13.68
C GLY A 294 17.10 25.70 12.57
N SER A 295 16.93 27.00 12.76
CA SER A 295 17.58 28.01 11.91
C SER A 295 18.97 28.30 12.50
N GLY A 296 19.98 27.62 11.98
CA GLY A 296 21.39 27.96 12.19
C GLY A 296 22.14 27.78 10.87
N PRO A 297 23.13 28.64 10.55
CA PRO A 297 23.94 28.49 9.35
C PRO A 297 24.87 27.28 9.46
N ASP A 298 25.25 26.75 8.30
CA ASP A 298 26.06 25.53 8.08
C ASP A 298 27.24 25.31 9.05
#